data_AF-D5ARU9-F1
#
_entry.id   AF-D5ARU9-F1
#
_cell.length_a   1.000
_cell.length_b   1.000
_cell.length_c   1.000
_cell.angle_alpha   90.00
_cell.angle_beta   90.00
_cell.angle_gamma   90.00
#
_symmetry.space_group_name_H-M   'P 1'
#
loop_
_entity.id
_entity.type
_entity.pdbx_description
1 polymer ?
#
loop_
_entity_poly.entity_id
_entity_poly.type
_entity_poly.pdbx_seq_one_letter_code
_entity_poly.pdbx_strand_id
1 'polypeptide(L)'
;MSELNEKQLAALAVERAKIFTPGWFADLFGARLEFGDTFWLGLFGVMLFVVPAVVLLGGLIYAQAPGGLRPLFRLVAGLYGLWTLGVLQALLRIGVRGGYPVAGLVLTAAIALCGLGTAVML
;
A
#
# COMPACT_ATOMS: atom_id res chain seq x y z
N MET A 1 -23.38 19.60 -3.85
CA MET A 1 -22.82 18.45 -4.58
C MET A 1 -23.64 18.30 -5.84
N SER A 2 -23.10 18.59 -7.03
CA SER A 2 -23.84 18.32 -8.27
C SER A 2 -23.89 16.81 -8.46
N GLU A 3 -25.07 16.25 -8.67
CA GLU A 3 -25.19 14.85 -9.06
C GLU A 3 -24.40 14.62 -10.36
N LEU A 4 -23.49 13.65 -10.34
CA LEU A 4 -22.72 13.26 -11.52
C LEU A 4 -23.69 12.60 -12.51
N ASN A 5 -23.61 13.01 -13.77
CA ASN A 5 -24.38 12.38 -14.84
C ASN A 5 -23.85 10.94 -15.09
N GLU A 6 -24.70 10.03 -15.57
CA GLU A 6 -24.35 8.65 -15.96
C GLU A 6 -23.07 8.56 -16.80
N LYS A 7 -22.85 9.50 -17.73
CA LYS A 7 -21.60 9.55 -18.52
C LYS A 7 -20.35 9.77 -17.67
N GLN A 8 -20.44 10.61 -16.65
CA GLN A 8 -19.32 10.86 -15.73
C GLN A 8 -19.09 9.66 -14.81
N LEU A 9 -20.17 9.01 -14.35
CA LEU A 9 -20.07 7.76 -13.58
C LEU A 9 -19.41 6.64 -14.39
N ALA A 10 -19.79 6.48 -15.66
CA ALA A 10 -19.20 5.50 -16.56
C ALA A 10 -17.70 5.79 -16.80
N ALA A 11 -17.33 7.05 -17.00
CA ALA A 11 -15.93 7.45 -17.16
C ALA A 11 -15.10 7.14 -15.89
N LEU A 12 -15.63 7.44 -14.71
CA LEU A 12 -14.99 7.11 -13.43
C LEU A 12 -14.85 5.60 -13.22
N ALA A 13 -15.83 4.80 -13.64
CA ALA A 13 -15.75 3.35 -13.54
C ALA A 13 -14.60 2.80 -14.41
N VAL A 14 -14.43 3.31 -15.64
CA VAL A 14 -13.33 2.92 -16.54
C VAL A 14 -11.97 3.33 -15.98
N GLU A 15 -11.87 4.49 -15.36
CA GLU A 15 -10.64 4.95 -14.72
C GLU A 15 -10.29 4.09 -13.50
N ARG A 16 -11.26 3.83 -12.63
CA ARG A 16 -11.07 2.99 -11.43
C ARG A 16 -10.76 1.54 -11.76
N ALA A 17 -11.25 1.01 -12.88
CA ALA A 17 -10.93 -0.33 -13.36
C ALA A 17 -9.43 -0.51 -13.69
N LYS A 18 -8.67 0.58 -13.82
CA LYS A 18 -7.22 0.52 -14.04
C LYS A 18 -6.43 0.36 -12.74
N ILE A 19 -7.03 0.62 -11.58
CA ILE A 19 -6.36 0.52 -10.28
C ILE A 19 -5.97 -0.94 -10.03
N PHE A 20 -4.77 -1.16 -9.47
CA PHE A 20 -4.18 -2.50 -9.23
C PHE A 20 -3.91 -3.33 -10.49
N THR A 21 -3.91 -2.72 -11.67
CA THR A 21 -3.34 -3.35 -12.88
C THR A 21 -1.80 -3.24 -12.88
N PRO A 22 -1.08 -4.08 -13.64
CA PRO A 22 0.37 -3.94 -13.79
C PRO A 22 0.82 -2.54 -14.22
N GLY A 23 0.05 -1.88 -15.09
CA GLY A 23 0.32 -0.50 -15.51
C GLY A 23 0.21 0.48 -14.35
N TRP A 24 -0.82 0.35 -13.51
CA TRP A 24 -0.99 1.18 -12.32
C TRP A 24 0.18 1.03 -11.34
N PHE A 25 0.71 -0.18 -11.15
CA PHE A 25 1.89 -0.39 -10.32
C PHE A 25 3.15 0.27 -10.91
N ALA A 26 3.32 0.23 -12.24
CA ALA A 26 4.40 0.94 -12.91
C ALA A 26 4.27 2.46 -12.74
N ASP A 27 3.05 3.00 -12.81
CA ASP A 27 2.78 4.42 -12.59
C ASP A 27 3.02 4.83 -11.13
N LEU A 28 2.62 3.99 -10.17
CA LEU A 28 2.87 4.18 -8.74
C LEU A 28 4.37 4.33 -8.45
N PHE A 29 5.18 3.33 -8.80
CA PHE A 29 6.62 3.38 -8.55
C PHE A 29 7.37 4.36 -9.46
N GLY A 30 6.77 4.68 -10.61
CA GLY A 30 7.23 5.72 -11.52
C GLY A 30 6.94 7.15 -11.05
N ALA A 31 6.26 7.33 -9.91
CA ALA A 31 5.83 8.64 -9.40
C ALA A 31 4.96 9.42 -10.42
N ARG A 32 4.14 8.70 -11.19
CA ARG A 32 3.25 9.28 -12.21
C ARG A 32 1.81 9.45 -11.72
N LEU A 33 1.48 8.89 -10.57
CA LEU A 33 0.19 9.07 -9.91
C LEU A 33 0.18 10.36 -9.08
N GLU A 34 -1.01 10.88 -8.78
CA GLU A 34 -1.15 12.00 -7.85
C GLU A 34 -0.71 11.59 -6.43
N PHE A 35 -0.40 12.60 -5.61
CA PHE A 35 0.02 12.36 -4.22
C PHE A 35 -1.03 11.57 -3.43
N GLY A 36 -2.31 11.93 -3.56
CA GLY A 36 -3.39 11.27 -2.85
C GLY A 36 -3.48 9.79 -3.19
N ASP A 37 -3.42 9.44 -4.46
CA ASP A 37 -3.46 8.05 -4.92
C ASP A 37 -2.21 7.28 -4.52
N THR A 38 -1.03 7.89 -4.69
CA THR A 38 0.25 7.29 -4.29
C THR A 38 0.27 6.99 -2.79
N PHE A 39 -0.21 7.93 -1.98
CA PHE A 39 -0.24 7.80 -0.53
C PHE A 39 -1.34 6.81 -0.08
N TRP A 40 -2.61 7.04 -0.42
CA TRP A 40 -3.71 6.23 0.08
C TRP A 40 -3.76 4.84 -0.55
N LEU A 41 -3.76 4.77 -1.88
CA LEU A 41 -3.87 3.49 -2.59
C LEU A 41 -2.55 2.72 -2.55
N GLY A 42 -1.42 3.42 -2.65
CA GLY A 42 -0.10 2.79 -2.52
C GLY A 42 0.11 2.20 -1.13
N LEU A 43 -0.28 2.89 -0.06
CA LEU A 43 -0.04 2.41 1.31
C LEU A 43 -1.13 1.47 1.82
N PHE A 44 -2.40 1.82 1.64
CA PHE A 44 -3.53 1.10 2.24
C PHE A 44 -4.38 0.34 1.22
N GLY A 45 -4.37 0.74 -0.06
CA GLY A 45 -5.14 0.06 -1.10
C GLY A 45 -4.72 -1.41 -1.26
N VAL A 46 -3.42 -1.69 -1.29
CA VAL A 46 -2.89 -3.06 -1.41
C VAL A 46 -3.22 -3.92 -0.17
N MET A 47 -3.43 -3.30 0.99
CA MET A 47 -3.81 -4.01 2.22
C MET A 47 -5.19 -4.66 2.15
N LEU A 48 -6.06 -4.22 1.25
CA LEU A 48 -7.34 -4.88 0.97
C LEU A 48 -7.16 -6.33 0.51
N PHE A 49 -6.02 -6.67 -0.09
CA PHE A 49 -5.71 -8.03 -0.53
C PHE A 49 -4.74 -8.73 0.44
N VAL A 50 -3.73 -7.99 0.93
CA VAL A 50 -2.68 -8.57 1.78
C VAL A 50 -3.25 -9.01 3.13
N VAL A 51 -4.07 -8.20 3.80
CA VAL A 51 -4.59 -8.56 5.13
C VAL A 51 -5.43 -9.83 5.09
N PRO A 52 -6.43 -9.99 4.20
CA PRO A 52 -7.17 -11.24 4.09
C PRO A 52 -6.28 -12.44 3.78
N ALA A 53 -5.30 -12.29 2.87
CA ALA A 53 -4.38 -13.38 2.54
C ALA A 53 -3.55 -13.82 3.76
N VAL A 54 -3.03 -12.85 4.53
CA VAL A 54 -2.25 -13.13 5.75
C VAL A 54 -3.12 -13.79 6.83
N VAL A 55 -4.39 -13.38 6.97
CA VAL A 55 -5.33 -14.01 7.93
C VAL A 55 -5.60 -15.45 7.53
N LEU A 56 -5.87 -15.73 6.26
CA LEU A 56 -6.15 -17.08 5.77
C LEU A 56 -4.91 -18.00 5.91
N LEU A 57 -3.75 -17.53 5.46
CA LEU A 57 -2.48 -18.27 5.59
C LEU A 57 -2.10 -18.46 7.06
N GLY A 58 -2.27 -17.43 7.88
CA GLY A 58 -2.02 -17.46 9.31
C GLY A 58 -2.91 -18.47 10.03
N GLY A 59 -4.21 -18.51 9.72
CA GLY A 59 -5.13 -19.48 10.28
C GLY A 59 -4.75 -20.92 9.95
N LEU A 60 -4.37 -21.18 8.69
CA LEU A 60 -3.91 -22.51 8.26
C LEU A 60 -2.59 -22.91 8.95
N ILE A 61 -1.62 -22.01 8.99
CA ILE A 61 -0.32 -22.25 9.65
C ILE A 61 -0.53 -22.47 11.15
N TYR A 62 -1.41 -21.69 11.79
CA TYR A 62 -1.72 -21.88 13.21
C TYR A 62 -2.30 -23.27 13.49
N ALA A 63 -3.19 -23.78 12.63
CA ALA A 63 -3.79 -25.10 12.80
C ALA A 63 -2.79 -26.24 12.61
N GLN A 64 -1.89 -26.13 11.63
CA GLN A 64 -1.02 -27.23 11.19
C GLN A 64 0.39 -27.19 11.79
N ALA A 65 0.94 -25.99 11.98
CA ALA A 65 2.31 -25.76 12.43
C ALA A 65 2.41 -24.39 13.16
N PRO A 66 1.92 -24.27 14.41
CA PRO A 66 1.84 -22.99 15.12
C PRO A 66 3.18 -22.22 15.19
N GLY A 67 4.31 -22.94 15.25
CA GLY A 67 5.65 -22.35 15.23
C GLY A 67 6.00 -21.59 13.94
N GLY A 68 5.27 -21.82 12.85
CA GLY A 68 5.41 -21.14 11.57
C GLY A 68 4.79 -19.73 11.53
N LEU A 69 4.00 -19.33 12.53
CA LEU A 69 3.39 -17.99 12.54
C LEU A 69 4.43 -16.87 12.65
N ARG A 70 5.44 -17.05 13.52
CA ARG A 70 6.50 -16.07 13.71
C ARG A 70 7.27 -15.78 12.42
N PRO A 71 7.81 -16.78 11.69
CA PRO A 71 8.46 -16.51 10.42
C PRO A 71 7.52 -15.97 9.34
N LEU A 72 6.24 -16.36 9.32
CA LEU A 72 5.24 -15.76 8.43
C LEU A 72 5.12 -14.26 8.68
N PHE A 73 4.87 -13.84 9.93
CA PHE A 73 4.71 -12.42 10.25
C PHE A 73 6.00 -11.64 10.03
N ARG A 74 7.16 -12.23 10.30
CA ARG A 74 8.46 -11.64 9.97
C ARG A 74 8.57 -11.33 8.47
N LEU A 75 8.24 -12.30 7.63
CA LEU A 75 8.29 -12.17 6.17
C LEU A 75 7.31 -11.09 5.68
N VAL A 76 6.06 -11.16 6.13
CA VAL A 76 5.01 -10.19 5.75
C VAL A 76 5.40 -8.78 6.15
N ALA A 77 5.91 -8.59 7.37
CA ALA A 77 6.37 -7.28 7.84
C ALA A 77 7.54 -6.74 6.99
N GLY A 78 8.48 -7.61 6.61
CA GLY A 78 9.62 -7.23 5.78
C GLY A 78 9.22 -6.84 4.37
N LEU A 79 8.38 -7.66 3.72
CA LEU A 79 7.84 -7.36 2.39
C LEU A 79 7.02 -6.08 2.38
N TYR A 80 6.19 -5.87 3.40
CA TYR A 80 5.43 -4.63 3.50
C TYR A 80 6.32 -3.42 3.78
N GLY A 81 7.34 -3.55 4.62
CA GLY A 81 8.33 -2.49 4.84
C GLY A 81 9.05 -2.08 3.55
N LEU A 82 9.49 -3.06 2.74
CA LEU A 82 10.09 -2.82 1.42
C LEU A 82 9.12 -2.15 0.43
N TRP A 83 7.87 -2.62 0.41
CA TRP A 83 6.80 -2.01 -0.37
C TRP A 83 6.61 -0.54 0.00
N THR A 84 6.48 -0.24 1.30
CA THR A 84 6.31 1.11 1.81
C THR A 84 7.51 2.00 1.50
N LEU A 85 8.74 1.48 1.49
CA LEU A 85 9.91 2.23 1.02
C LEU A 85 9.79 2.63 -0.46
N GLY A 86 9.31 1.72 -1.31
CA GLY A 86 9.05 2.03 -2.73
C GLY A 86 8.00 3.13 -2.90
N VAL A 87 6.92 3.08 -2.11
CA VAL A 87 5.89 4.14 -2.08
C VAL A 87 6.47 5.45 -1.58
N LEU A 88 7.28 5.43 -0.51
CA LEU A 88 7.96 6.62 0.01
C LEU A 88 8.86 7.26 -1.05
N GLN A 89 9.62 6.45 -1.79
CA GLN A 89 10.47 6.93 -2.87
C GLN A 89 9.63 7.60 -3.98
N ALA A 90 8.49 7.02 -4.33
CA ALA A 90 7.56 7.65 -5.27
C ALA A 90 7.04 9.00 -4.75
N LEU A 91 6.55 9.05 -3.50
CA LEU A 91 6.04 10.28 -2.88
C LEU A 91 7.09 11.41 -2.85
N LEU A 92 8.34 11.07 -2.53
CA LEU A 92 9.46 12.02 -2.53
C LEU A 92 9.74 12.57 -3.93
N ARG A 93 9.59 11.75 -4.98
CA ARG A 93 9.77 12.16 -6.38
C ARG A 93 8.65 13.05 -6.92
N ILE A 94 7.42 12.91 -6.43
CA ILE A 94 6.29 13.78 -6.81
C ILE A 94 6.58 15.23 -6.38
N GLY A 95 7.33 15.44 -5.28
CA GLY A 95 7.86 16.77 -4.93
C GLY A 95 6.81 17.77 -4.40
N VAL A 96 5.76 17.28 -3.75
CA VAL A 96 4.65 18.12 -3.25
C VAL A 96 5.06 18.93 -2.01
N ARG A 97 4.49 20.12 -1.87
CA ARG A 97 4.72 21.03 -0.73
C ARG A 97 3.43 21.26 0.06
N GLY A 98 3.56 21.47 1.37
CA GLY A 98 2.46 21.77 2.28
C GLY A 98 2.43 20.84 3.49
N GLY A 99 1.67 21.21 4.52
CA GLY A 99 1.60 20.43 5.77
C GLY A 99 1.04 19.03 5.57
N TYR A 100 0.00 18.88 4.74
CA TYR A 100 -0.60 17.57 4.45
C TYR A 100 0.37 16.61 3.75
N PRO A 101 1.08 17.01 2.66
CA PRO A 101 2.09 16.14 2.07
C PRO A 101 3.24 15.75 3.00
N VAL A 102 3.72 16.69 3.82
CA VAL A 102 4.79 16.41 4.79
C VAL A 102 4.34 15.38 5.83
N ALA A 103 3.12 15.49 6.35
CA ALA A 103 2.57 14.51 7.27
C ALA A 103 2.47 13.11 6.63
N GLY A 104 2.03 13.04 5.37
CA GLY A 104 1.97 11.77 4.62
C GLY A 104 3.34 11.13 4.41
N LEU A 105 4.37 11.93 4.11
CA LEU A 105 5.75 11.46 3.98
C LEU A 105 6.29 10.90 5.30
N VAL A 106 6.11 11.64 6.40
CA VAL A 106 6.57 11.22 7.74
C VAL A 106 5.89 9.92 8.17
N LEU A 107 4.58 9.82 7.97
CA LEU A 107 3.82 8.61 8.28
C LEU A 107 4.28 7.42 7.44
N THR A 108 4.48 7.62 6.14
CA THR A 108 4.96 6.56 5.24
C THR A 108 6.35 6.07 5.65
N ALA A 109 7.26 6.99 6.00
CA ALA A 109 8.58 6.65 6.50
C ALA A 109 8.52 5.89 7.83
N ALA A 110 7.67 6.31 8.76
CA ALA A 110 7.48 5.62 10.03
C ALA A 110 6.96 4.18 9.82
N ILE A 111 6.00 3.98 8.92
CA ILE A 111 5.47 2.65 8.60
C ILE A 111 6.54 1.76 7.97
N ALA A 112 7.33 2.28 7.03
CA ALA A 112 8.44 1.54 6.44
C ALA A 112 9.44 1.07 7.52
N LEU A 113 9.84 1.97 8.42
CA LEU A 113 10.75 1.66 9.52
C LEU A 113 10.15 0.63 10.48
N CYS A 114 8.89 0.78 10.87
CA CYS A 114 8.21 -0.17 11.73
C CYS A 114 8.10 -1.56 11.09
N GLY A 115 7.77 -1.65 9.80
CA GLY A 115 7.69 -2.93 9.07
C GLY A 115 9.04 -3.64 9.02
N LEU A 116 10.09 -2.94 8.61
CA LEU A 116 11.45 -3.49 8.57
C LEU A 116 11.99 -3.84 9.96
N GLY A 117 11.76 -2.97 10.95
CA GLY A 117 12.16 -3.22 12.34
C GLY A 117 11.47 -4.47 12.89
N THR A 118 10.17 -4.62 12.65
CA THR A 118 9.40 -5.81 13.02
C THR A 118 9.95 -7.06 12.34
N ALA A 119 10.31 -6.98 11.06
CA ALA A 119 10.91 -8.10 10.32
C ALA A 119 12.28 -8.55 10.88
N VAL A 120 12.98 -7.70 11.63
CA VAL A 120 14.27 -8.07 12.25
C VAL A 120 14.07 -8.55 13.69
N MET A 121 13.18 -7.91 14.43
CA MET A 121 13.01 -8.14 15.87
C MET A 121 12.09 -9.32 16.21
N LEU A 122 11.10 -9.59 15.35
CA LEU A 122 10.07 -10.61 15.57
C LEU A 122 10.61 -11.95 15.15
#